data_AF-A0A2P4SRR6-F1
#
_entry.id   AF-A0A2P4SRR6-F1
#
_cell.length_a   1.000
_cell.length_b   1.000
_cell.length_c   1.000
_cell.angle_alpha   90.00
_cell.angle_beta   90.00
_cell.angle_gamma   90.00
#
_symmetry.space_group_name_H-M   'P 1'
#
loop_
_entity.id
_entity.type
_entity.pdbx_description
1 polymer ?
#
loop_
_entity_poly.entity_id
_entity_poly.type
_entity_poly.pdbx_seq_one_letter_code
_entity_poly.pdbx_strand_id
1 'polypeptide(L)'
;MSKISRFFKGGGSAASKGRGGPSPQEALARLRETEEMLSKKQEYLETRIERELLLARQHGTKNKRAALQALKRKKRYEKQLSQIDGTLSTIEFQREALENSHTNTEVLKNMGYAAQAMKKVHENM
;
A
#
# COMPACT_ATOMS: atom_id res chain seq x y z
N MET A 1 -43.98 29.17 19.88
CA MET A 1 -43.43 29.40 18.53
C MET A 1 -41.93 29.69 18.61
N SER A 2 -41.15 28.85 17.92
CA SER A 2 -39.76 28.94 17.46
C SER A 2 -38.69 29.73 18.24
N LYS A 3 -37.76 28.99 18.86
CA LYS A 3 -36.39 29.44 19.21
C LYS A 3 -35.31 28.44 18.75
N ILE A 4 -35.54 27.69 17.66
CA ILE A 4 -34.61 26.64 17.19
C ILE A 4 -33.98 26.99 15.82
N SER A 5 -34.45 28.00 15.10
CA SER A 5 -33.98 28.28 13.72
C SER A 5 -32.71 29.15 13.60
N ARG A 6 -31.94 29.37 14.66
CA ARG A 6 -30.76 30.28 14.62
C ARG A 6 -29.39 29.62 14.84
N PHE A 7 -29.31 28.29 14.88
CA PHE A 7 -28.03 27.59 15.04
C PHE A 7 -27.40 27.05 13.74
N PHE A 8 -27.94 27.39 12.56
CA PHE A 8 -27.42 26.89 11.27
C PHE A 8 -27.01 27.97 10.27
N LYS A 9 -26.64 29.17 10.73
CA LYS A 9 -26.15 30.23 9.85
C LYS A 9 -25.11 31.10 10.54
N GLY A 10 -23.83 30.76 10.36
CA GLY A 10 -22.72 31.63 10.77
C GLY A 10 -21.43 30.88 11.06
N GLY A 11 -20.64 30.62 10.02
CA GLY A 11 -19.29 30.06 10.14
C GLY A 11 -18.60 30.05 8.78
N GLY A 12 -18.21 31.23 8.32
CA GLY A 12 -17.54 31.41 7.04
C GLY A 12 -16.10 30.86 7.03
N SER A 13 -15.67 30.56 5.81
CA SER A 13 -14.30 30.85 5.35
C SER A 13 -13.16 30.02 5.94
N ALA A 14 -13.23 28.69 5.79
CA ALA A 14 -12.02 27.92 5.51
C ALA A 14 -11.81 27.87 4.00
N ALA A 15 -11.23 28.96 3.47
CA ALA A 15 -10.78 29.03 2.10
C ALA A 15 -9.78 27.90 1.81
N SER A 16 -10.21 26.96 0.95
CA SER A 16 -9.41 26.41 -0.16
C SER A 16 -7.91 26.24 0.06
N LYS A 17 -7.50 25.38 1.01
CA LYS A 17 -6.14 24.82 1.01
C LYS A 17 -6.20 23.41 0.42
N GLY A 18 -5.93 23.31 -0.88
CA GLY A 18 -5.56 22.06 -1.57
C GLY A 18 -6.71 21.10 -1.89
N ARG A 19 -7.59 21.47 -2.82
CA ARG A 19 -8.55 20.55 -3.44
C ARG A 19 -7.83 19.76 -4.53
N GLY A 20 -7.00 18.81 -4.11
CA GLY A 20 -6.34 17.83 -4.96
C GLY A 20 -5.98 16.66 -4.07
N GLY A 21 -6.39 15.44 -4.46
CA GLY A 21 -5.92 14.23 -3.77
C GLY A 21 -4.39 14.18 -3.73
N PRO A 22 -3.80 13.23 -2.96
CA PRO A 22 -2.35 13.07 -2.93
C PRO A 22 -1.79 12.99 -4.35
N SER A 23 -0.63 13.61 -4.59
CA SER A 23 0.00 13.52 -5.90
C SER A 23 0.31 12.05 -6.23
N PRO A 24 0.32 11.65 -7.51
CA PRO A 24 0.70 10.28 -7.88
C PRO A 24 2.07 9.88 -7.30
N GLN A 25 3.01 10.82 -7.21
CA GLN A 25 4.33 10.61 -6.64
C GLN A 25 4.28 10.35 -5.13
N GLU A 26 3.48 11.11 -4.37
CA GLU A 26 3.26 10.87 -2.94
C GLU A 26 2.56 9.52 -2.70
N ALA A 27 1.59 9.16 -3.54
CA ALA A 27 0.91 7.88 -3.45
C ALA A 27 1.88 6.71 -3.72
N LEU A 28 2.73 6.79 -4.76
CA LEU A 28 3.76 5.79 -5.02
C LEU A 28 4.75 5.65 -3.86
N ALA A 29 5.19 6.76 -3.28
CA ALA A 29 6.12 6.74 -2.15
C ALA A 29 5.51 5.99 -0.94
N ARG A 30 4.25 6.28 -0.61
CA ARG A 30 3.53 5.61 0.48
C ARG A 30 3.30 4.12 0.22
N LEU A 31 2.97 3.74 -1.02
CA LEU A 31 2.81 2.34 -1.40
C LEU A 31 4.13 1.58 -1.24
N ARG A 32 5.26 2.14 -1.70
CA ARG A 32 6.60 1.55 -1.53
C ARG A 32 7.01 1.40 -0.06
N GLU A 33 6.74 2.42 0.77
CA GLU A 33 6.99 2.34 2.21
C GLU A 33 6.18 1.21 2.86
N THR A 34 4.93 1.04 2.43
CA THR A 34 4.04 -0.02 2.92
C THR A 34 4.51 -1.40 2.46
N GLU A 35 4.93 -1.55 1.20
CA GLU A 35 5.57 -2.77 0.68
C GLU A 35 6.78 -3.15 1.55
N GLU A 36 7.71 -2.23 1.78
CA GLU A 36 8.90 -2.49 2.58
C GLU A 36 8.56 -2.94 4.01
N MET A 37 7.55 -2.31 4.63
CA MET A 37 7.07 -2.69 5.95
C MET A 37 6.48 -4.11 5.97
N LEU A 38 5.68 -4.46 4.96
CA LEU A 38 5.07 -5.78 4.83
C LEU A 38 6.11 -6.85 4.54
N SER A 39 7.10 -6.59 3.68
CA SER A 39 8.20 -7.51 3.40
C SER A 39 9.04 -7.80 4.64
N LYS A 40 9.40 -6.76 5.42
CA LYS A 40 10.08 -6.96 6.72
C LYS A 40 9.22 -7.78 7.69
N LYS A 41 7.90 -7.62 7.65
CA LYS A 41 6.99 -8.39 8.49
C LYS A 41 6.89 -9.85 8.03
N GLN A 42 6.95 -10.11 6.73
CA GLN A 42 7.00 -11.44 6.13
C GLN A 42 8.24 -12.19 6.61
N GLU A 43 9.44 -11.61 6.43
CA GLU A 43 10.72 -12.19 6.87
C GLU A 43 10.72 -12.51 8.38
N TYR A 44 10.16 -11.60 9.18
CA TYR A 44 10.00 -11.82 10.62
C TYR A 44 9.14 -13.06 10.91
N LEU A 45 8.00 -13.21 10.23
CA LEU A 45 7.10 -14.34 10.43
C LEU A 45 7.72 -15.66 9.95
N GLU A 46 8.42 -15.67 8.82
CA GLU A 46 9.17 -16.83 8.31
C GLU A 46 10.20 -17.30 9.35
N THR A 47 11.01 -16.38 9.87
CA THR A 47 11.98 -16.67 10.94
C THR A 47 11.30 -17.25 12.19
N ARG A 48 10.12 -16.74 12.57
CA ARG A 48 9.35 -17.26 13.71
C ARG A 48 8.81 -18.66 13.44
N ILE A 49 8.33 -18.94 12.23
CA ILE A 49 7.84 -20.26 11.80
C ILE A 49 8.95 -21.29 11.92
N GLU A 50 10.15 -20.98 11.43
CA GLU A 50 11.32 -21.86 11.51
C GLU A 50 11.72 -22.15 12.96
N ARG A 51 11.78 -21.13 13.82
CA ARG A 51 12.07 -21.31 15.24
C ARG A 51 11.07 -22.24 15.93
N GLU A 52 9.78 -22.05 15.70
CA GLU A 52 8.75 -22.92 16.29
C GLU A 52 8.83 -24.35 15.74
N LEU A 53 9.21 -24.53 14.47
CA LEU A 53 9.45 -25.84 13.89
C LEU A 53 10.65 -26.55 14.56
N LEU A 54 11.75 -25.83 14.78
CA LEU A 54 12.92 -26.36 15.48
C LEU A 54 12.57 -26.76 16.92
N LEU A 55 11.84 -25.90 17.64
CA LEU A 55 11.36 -26.19 19.00
C LEU A 55 10.45 -27.44 19.03
N ALA A 56 9.54 -27.56 18.06
CA ALA A 56 8.68 -28.74 17.93
C ALA A 56 9.49 -30.02 17.73
N ARG A 57 10.54 -29.98 16.88
CA ARG A 57 11.45 -31.11 16.64
C ARG A 57 12.26 -31.47 17.89
N GLN A 58 12.79 -30.47 18.60
CA GLN A 58 13.57 -30.68 19.83
C GLN A 58 12.74 -31.32 20.95
N HIS A 59 11.48 -30.92 21.09
CA HIS A 59 10.59 -31.46 22.13
C HIS A 59 9.79 -32.69 21.69
N GLY A 60 9.82 -33.09 20.41
CA GLY A 60 8.96 -34.12 19.86
C GLY A 60 9.01 -35.47 20.59
N THR A 61 10.21 -35.90 21.02
CA THR A 61 10.42 -37.17 21.73
C THR A 61 10.43 -37.02 23.25
N LYS A 62 10.71 -35.82 23.78
CA LYS A 62 10.90 -35.57 25.22
C LYS A 62 9.67 -35.00 25.91
N ASN A 63 8.93 -34.14 25.21
CA ASN A 63 7.81 -33.40 25.77
C ASN A 63 6.75 -33.11 24.69
N LYS A 64 5.85 -34.08 24.49
CA LYS A 64 4.74 -33.99 23.54
C LYS A 64 3.89 -32.73 23.72
N ARG A 65 3.66 -32.28 24.96
CA ARG A 65 2.85 -31.09 25.25
C ARG A 65 3.53 -29.82 24.72
N ALA A 66 4.84 -29.67 24.96
CA ALA A 66 5.61 -28.54 24.47
C ALA A 66 5.69 -28.53 22.93
N ALA A 67 5.90 -29.70 22.31
CA ALA A 67 5.92 -29.83 20.86
C ALA A 67 4.58 -29.43 20.21
N LEU A 68 3.45 -29.88 20.77
CA LEU A 68 2.12 -29.50 20.29
C LEU A 68 1.85 -28.00 20.42
N GLN A 69 2.32 -27.36 21.49
CA GLN A 69 2.18 -25.91 21.65
C GLN A 69 3.00 -25.13 20.61
N ALA A 70 4.23 -25.58 20.32
CA ALA A 70 5.06 -24.99 19.27
C ALA A 70 4.40 -25.12 17.89
N LEU A 71 3.86 -26.29 17.56
CA LEU A 71 3.12 -26.50 16.30
C LEU A 71 1.86 -25.62 16.19
N LYS A 72 1.14 -25.39 17.29
CA LYS A 72 -0.01 -24.46 17.31
C LYS A 72 0.43 -23.02 17.04
N ARG A 73 1.54 -22.57 17.63
CA ARG A 73 2.11 -21.23 17.36
C ARG A 73 2.58 -21.11 15.91
N LYS A 74 3.31 -22.10 15.40
CA LYS A 74 3.71 -22.20 13.98
C LYS A 74 2.51 -22.00 13.05
N LYS A 75 1.44 -22.78 13.25
CA LYS A 75 0.23 -22.69 12.41
C LYS A 75 -0.43 -21.30 12.45
N ARG A 76 -0.39 -20.62 13.60
CA ARG A 76 -0.89 -19.24 13.71
C ARG A 76 -0.02 -18.26 12.92
N TYR A 77 1.30 -18.40 12.97
CA TYR A 77 2.21 -17.55 12.19
C TYR A 77 2.07 -17.80 10.69
N GLU A 78 1.89 -19.06 10.25
CA GLU A 78 1.62 -19.38 8.83
C GLU A 78 0.34 -18.72 8.32
N LYS A 79 -0.72 -18.69 9.15
CA LYS A 79 -1.96 -17.98 8.79
C LYS A 79 -1.73 -16.46 8.67
N GLN A 80 -0.92 -15.88 9.55
CA GLN A 80 -0.58 -14.46 9.47
C GLN A 80 0.28 -14.16 8.24
N LEU A 81 1.23 -15.04 7.91
CA LEU A 81 2.09 -14.93 6.74
C LEU A 81 1.25 -14.89 5.46
N SER A 82 0.37 -15.88 5.28
CA SER A 82 -0.54 -15.93 4.11
C SER A 82 -1.43 -14.69 3.96
N GLN A 83 -1.85 -14.06 5.07
CA GLN A 83 -2.60 -12.80 5.02
C GLN A 83 -1.73 -11.62 4.57
N ILE A 84 -0.48 -11.57 5.03
CA ILE A 84 0.49 -10.56 4.61
C ILE A 84 0.81 -10.73 3.13
N ASP A 85 1.06 -11.94 2.66
CA ASP A 85 1.37 -12.23 1.26
C ASP A 85 0.26 -11.70 0.34
N GLY A 86 -1.02 -12.01 0.65
CA GLY A 86 -2.15 -11.51 -0.12
C GLY A 86 -2.31 -9.99 -0.07
N THR A 87 -1.98 -9.37 1.07
CA THR A 87 -2.02 -7.90 1.21
C THR A 87 -0.89 -7.26 0.40
N LEU A 88 0.32 -7.81 0.48
CA LEU A 88 1.49 -7.35 -0.25
C LEU A 88 1.25 -7.41 -1.76
N SER A 89 0.77 -8.54 -2.29
CA SER A 89 0.44 -8.67 -3.72
C SER A 89 -0.60 -7.65 -4.19
N THR A 90 -1.56 -7.30 -3.34
CA THR A 90 -2.55 -6.26 -3.66
C THR A 90 -1.92 -4.87 -3.75
N ILE A 91 -1.00 -4.56 -2.84
CA ILE A 91 -0.29 -3.27 -2.83
C ILE A 91 0.67 -3.17 -4.01
N GLU A 92 1.42 -4.24 -4.30
CA GLU A 92 2.32 -4.32 -5.46
C GLU A 92 1.57 -4.07 -6.76
N PHE A 93 0.41 -4.72 -6.93
CA PHE A 93 -0.47 -4.50 -8.08
C PHE A 93 -0.94 -3.04 -8.18
N GLN A 94 -1.37 -2.44 -7.05
CA GLN A 94 -1.81 -1.04 -7.03
C GLN A 94 -0.68 -0.07 -7.36
N ARG A 95 0.53 -0.31 -6.83
CA ARG A 95 1.72 0.49 -7.12
C ARG A 95 2.06 0.43 -8.60
N GLU A 96 2.14 -0.76 -9.17
CA GLU A 96 2.44 -0.96 -10.58
C GLU A 96 1.40 -0.29 -11.48
N ALA A 97 0.11 -0.45 -11.18
CA ALA A 97 -0.96 0.21 -11.92
C ALA A 97 -0.82 1.75 -11.90
N LEU A 98 -0.47 2.33 -10.75
CA LEU A 98 -0.31 3.76 -10.60
C LEU A 98 0.97 4.28 -11.29
N GLU A 99 2.06 3.52 -11.24
CA GLU A 99 3.31 3.83 -11.94
C GLU A 99 3.13 3.80 -13.46
N ASN A 100 2.43 2.78 -13.97
CA ASN A 100 2.06 2.66 -15.39
C ASN A 100 1.15 3.81 -15.83
N SER A 101 0.12 4.14 -15.04
CA SER A 101 -0.77 5.26 -15.35
C SER A 101 -0.04 6.61 -15.36
N HIS A 102 0.90 6.82 -14.43
CA HIS A 102 1.68 8.05 -14.38
C HIS A 102 2.60 8.18 -15.60
N THR A 103 3.33 7.11 -15.94
CA THR A 103 4.20 7.08 -17.12
C THR A 103 3.42 7.33 -18.41
N ASN A 104 2.27 6.67 -18.58
CA ASN A 104 1.41 6.86 -19.76
C ASN A 104 0.92 8.31 -19.88
N THR A 105 0.59 8.94 -18.76
CA THR A 105 0.16 10.35 -18.74
C THR A 105 1.27 11.29 -19.20
N GLU A 106 2.50 11.09 -18.71
CA GLU A 106 3.65 11.90 -19.12
C GLU A 106 4.03 11.68 -20.59
N VAL A 107 3.94 10.44 -21.09
CA VAL A 107 4.14 10.14 -22.53
C VAL A 107 3.13 10.92 -23.38
N LEU A 108 1.83 10.85 -23.06
CA LEU A 108 0.80 11.55 -23.81
C LEU A 108 0.99 13.08 -23.78
N LYS A 109 1.39 13.62 -22.64
CA LYS A 109 1.70 15.05 -22.48
C LYS A 109 2.87 15.47 -23.38
N ASN A 110 3.94 14.68 -23.41
CA ASN A 110 5.11 14.94 -24.25
C ASN A 110 4.78 14.82 -25.75
N MET A 111 3.97 13.83 -26.13
CA MET A 111 3.46 13.69 -27.49
C MET A 111 2.62 14.89 -27.90
N GLY A 112 1.73 15.37 -27.02
CA GLY A 112 0.91 16.56 -27.26
C GLY A 112 1.77 17.82 -27.45
N TYR A 113 2.81 17.99 -26.62
CA TYR A 113 3.75 19.11 -26.77
C TYR A 113 4.52 19.02 -28.10
N ALA A 114 5.02 17.84 -28.46
CA ALA A 114 5.70 17.61 -29.74
C ALA A 114 4.78 17.92 -30.94
N ALA A 115 3.52 17.47 -30.90
CA ALA A 115 2.54 17.75 -31.95
C ALA A 115 2.28 19.26 -32.11
N GLN A 116 2.18 20.01 -31.00
CA GLN A 116 2.04 21.47 -31.04
C GLN A 116 3.28 22.15 -31.65
N ALA A 117 4.48 21.69 -31.31
CA ALA A 117 5.72 22.20 -31.89
C ALA A 117 5.77 21.94 -33.40
N MET A 118 5.43 20.72 -33.84
CA MET A 118 5.35 20.38 -35.26
C MET A 118 4.33 21.23 -36.02
N LYS A 119 3.15 21.49 -35.43
CA LYS A 119 2.13 22.35 -36.04
C LYS A 119 2.64 23.78 -36.27
N LYS A 120 3.33 24.36 -35.28
CA LYS A 120 3.92 25.71 -35.41
C LYS A 120 5.00 25.77 -36.48
N VAL A 121 5.83 24.73 -36.60
CA VAL A 121 6.83 24.66 -37.68
C VAL A 121 6.13 24.62 -39.05
N HIS A 122 5.05 23.86 -39.16
CA HIS A 122 4.29 23.76 -40.42
C HIS A 122 3.52 25.04 -40.77
N GLU A 123 2.96 25.76 -39.79
CA GLU A 123 2.28 27.05 -40.01
C GLU A 123 3.24 28.19 -40.41
N ASN A 124 4.51 28.06 -40.06
CA ASN A 124 5.56 29.04 -40.36
C ASN A 124 6.35 28.72 -41.66
N MET A 125 5.97 27.66 -42.39
CA MET A 125 6.44 27.35 -43.75
C MET A 125 5.44 27.87 -44.79
#